data_AF-A0A161W3K4-F1
#
_entry.id   AF-A0A161W3K4-F1
#
_cell.length_a   1.000
_cell.length_b   1.000
_cell.length_c   1.000
_cell.angle_alpha   90.00
_cell.angle_beta   90.00
_cell.angle_gamma   90.00
#
_symmetry.space_group_name_H-M   'P 1'
#
loop_
_entity.id
_entity.type
_entity.pdbx_description
1 polymer ?
#
loop_
_entity_poly.entity_id
_entity_poly.type
_entity_poly.pdbx_seq_one_letter_code
_entity_poly.pdbx_strand_id
1 'polypeptide(L)'
;LVLLNRNKNFIHIPVMTFMLPLILFLATTLVAAQCQEQVITSLDSVEEQYDYVVVGGGTSGLVVANRLSENPNKTVLVIEYGEFVNTVNVTVPYFTTYDQSAHLYNITSVPQAHLGNRTSRLRIGATVGGSSTINGMAWDRGSVADYDAWEALGNPGWGWDTLLKYFRKSSTFAPPAQAYVEKYDYQWSSEAYGDGPVKIGFPSWQWPEAAIQAQAWAEDIAVPTLKDGADGNNVGIAWLPQNSGGENATRSTSETAYFRPVSGRQNLHLLVRHYGAAIKFEGNKTTGIDINSRDSSETRFVRSESVILAAGAANTPRILQLSGIGAEGLLSSLDIEVVVDLPGVGANFQDHPAIFMVYNFTNDTTLNPNLMSNETFYNRSWAEYQANRTGPHTHSWGNKVVFTSLQQLDPANYKSIAEAVSEQDPLSHLPQVYAENSALVEGFLQQRNVLKKQFLNSKAGVVEFTFGGAENIPVALQKPLSRGTITINSTNPNPAIAPLIDFNTVSNPVDTLLLVRAVAKARAFMSSPSVESLGAVELMPGPGVTSDAEIESVMRESWLASSFDHPVGTTAMMPREWGGVVDSKLSVYGVEGLWVVDASIMPILPAAHTQATVYAVAEYAADIIKGFG
;
A
#
# COMPACT_ATOMS: atom_id res chain seq x y z
N LEU A 1 22.22 19.10 -55.96
CA LEU A 1 22.82 18.58 -57.20
C LEU A 1 23.97 19.49 -57.64
N VAL A 2 25.19 19.23 -57.18
CA VAL A 2 26.48 19.43 -57.89
C VAL A 2 27.43 18.44 -57.22
N LEU A 3 28.14 17.68 -58.05
CA LEU A 3 28.87 16.45 -57.76
C LEU A 3 30.35 16.65 -58.15
N LEU A 4 31.22 15.88 -57.48
CA LEU A 4 32.53 15.34 -57.91
C LEU A 4 33.85 15.96 -57.36
N ASN A 5 34.44 15.23 -56.40
CA ASN A 5 35.62 14.34 -56.56
C ASN A 5 37.05 14.92 -56.66
N ARG A 6 37.93 14.63 -55.68
CA ARG A 6 39.17 13.78 -55.79
C ARG A 6 40.26 14.04 -54.71
N ASN A 7 40.60 12.96 -54.00
CA ASN A 7 41.91 12.38 -53.61
C ASN A 7 43.22 13.20 -53.47
N LYS A 8 44.01 12.83 -52.43
CA LYS A 8 45.47 12.45 -52.43
C LYS A 8 45.86 11.88 -51.03
N ASN A 9 46.21 10.58 -50.90
CA ASN A 9 47.56 9.94 -50.86
C ASN A 9 48.41 10.31 -49.61
N PHE A 10 48.89 9.45 -48.69
CA PHE A 10 49.57 8.11 -48.63
C PHE A 10 51.02 8.27 -48.13
N ILE A 11 51.56 7.22 -47.46
CA ILE A 11 53.00 6.80 -47.24
C ILE A 11 53.29 6.56 -45.72
N HIS A 12 53.93 5.49 -45.20
CA HIS A 12 54.53 4.21 -45.67
C HIS A 12 54.73 3.25 -44.45
N ILE A 13 54.89 1.95 -44.72
CA ILE A 13 55.32 0.85 -43.81
C ILE A 13 56.65 0.26 -44.36
N PRO A 14 57.51 -0.41 -43.55
CA PRO A 14 57.71 -1.85 -43.80
C PRO A 14 57.91 -2.75 -42.55
N VAL A 15 57.78 -4.05 -42.86
CA VAL A 15 57.69 -5.30 -42.08
C VAL A 15 59.01 -5.79 -41.45
N MET A 16 58.96 -6.48 -40.28
CA MET A 16 59.87 -7.62 -40.03
C MET A 16 59.39 -8.60 -38.91
N THR A 17 59.08 -9.83 -39.36
CA THR A 17 59.26 -11.23 -38.86
C THR A 17 59.23 -11.63 -37.36
N PHE A 18 58.51 -12.75 -37.12
CA PHE A 18 58.34 -13.57 -35.91
C PHE A 18 59.61 -14.18 -35.28
N MET A 19 59.70 -14.19 -33.94
CA MET A 19 60.11 -15.34 -33.10
C MET A 19 59.75 -15.10 -31.62
N LEU A 20 59.03 -16.04 -30.99
CA LEU A 20 58.84 -16.19 -29.54
C LEU A 20 60.16 -16.72 -28.89
N PRO A 21 60.46 -16.54 -27.58
CA PRO A 21 59.65 -17.17 -26.51
C PRO A 21 59.61 -16.50 -25.11
N LEU A 22 58.49 -16.76 -24.41
CA LEU A 22 58.35 -17.20 -23.00
C LEU A 22 58.84 -16.31 -21.83
N ILE A 23 57.98 -16.30 -20.79
CA ILE A 23 58.21 -15.99 -19.36
C ILE A 23 58.00 -14.52 -18.93
N LEU A 24 56.74 -14.17 -18.60
CA LEU A 24 56.36 -13.76 -17.24
C LEU A 24 54.82 -13.77 -17.13
N PHE A 25 54.25 -14.93 -16.81
CA PHE A 25 52.85 -15.08 -16.42
C PHE A 25 52.85 -15.29 -14.91
N LEU A 26 52.71 -14.23 -14.12
CA LEU A 26 52.26 -14.33 -12.73
C LEU A 26 51.84 -12.96 -12.19
N ALA A 27 50.64 -12.96 -11.61
CA ALA A 27 50.04 -11.95 -10.74
C ALA A 27 49.51 -10.67 -11.39
N THR A 28 48.28 -10.75 -11.93
CA THR A 28 47.12 -9.99 -11.41
C THR A 28 45.84 -10.54 -12.03
N THR A 29 45.40 -11.72 -11.59
CA THR A 29 43.97 -12.05 -11.63
C THR A 29 43.30 -11.29 -10.50
N LEU A 30 42.94 -10.02 -10.75
CA LEU A 30 41.96 -9.37 -9.90
C LEU A 30 40.64 -10.10 -10.13
N VAL A 31 40.18 -10.79 -9.10
CA VAL A 31 38.88 -11.42 -8.99
C VAL A 31 37.84 -10.31 -9.14
N ALA A 32 37.31 -10.12 -10.35
CA ALA A 32 35.97 -9.57 -10.50
C ALA A 32 35.02 -10.66 -10.03
N ALA A 33 34.80 -10.74 -8.71
CA ALA A 33 33.65 -11.46 -8.19
C ALA A 33 32.44 -10.76 -8.79
N GLN A 34 31.85 -11.37 -9.82
CA GLN A 34 30.48 -11.04 -10.19
C GLN A 34 29.68 -11.20 -8.89
N CYS A 35 29.18 -10.09 -8.34
CA CYS A 35 28.19 -10.12 -7.29
C CYS A 35 26.98 -10.81 -7.90
N GLN A 36 26.91 -12.14 -7.76
CA GLN A 36 25.79 -12.91 -8.23
C GLN A 36 24.65 -12.60 -7.27
N GLU A 37 23.60 -11.95 -7.78
CA GLU A 37 22.39 -11.70 -7.02
C GLU A 37 21.88 -13.03 -6.47
N GLN A 38 21.55 -13.08 -5.18
CA GLN A 38 21.05 -14.29 -4.52
C GLN A 38 19.54 -14.49 -4.80
N VAL A 39 19.16 -14.39 -6.07
CA VAL A 39 17.82 -14.72 -6.55
C VAL A 39 17.78 -16.19 -6.90
N ILE A 40 16.92 -16.92 -6.20
CA ILE A 40 16.73 -18.35 -6.36
C ILE A 40 15.43 -18.60 -7.12
N THR A 41 15.47 -19.49 -8.11
CA THR A 41 14.30 -19.86 -8.93
C THR A 41 13.94 -21.34 -8.82
N SER A 42 14.65 -22.11 -7.99
CA SER A 42 14.43 -23.54 -7.79
C SER A 42 14.59 -23.90 -6.31
N LEU A 43 13.70 -24.76 -5.81
CA LEU A 43 13.76 -25.27 -4.44
C LEU A 43 15.06 -26.02 -4.14
N ASP A 44 15.71 -26.63 -5.13
CA ASP A 44 16.97 -27.37 -4.92
C ASP A 44 18.13 -26.47 -4.46
N SER A 45 18.07 -25.19 -4.81
CA SER A 45 19.10 -24.19 -4.44
C SER A 45 18.82 -23.52 -3.09
N VAL A 46 17.71 -23.86 -2.43
CA VAL A 46 17.38 -23.38 -1.09
C VAL A 46 18.08 -24.26 -0.05
N GLU A 47 18.70 -23.66 0.96
CA GLU A 47 19.27 -24.41 2.08
C GLU A 47 18.19 -25.15 2.90
N GLU A 48 18.58 -26.19 3.64
CA GLU A 48 17.65 -26.96 4.49
C GLU A 48 17.18 -26.16 5.72
N GLN A 49 17.95 -25.16 6.15
CA GLN A 49 17.68 -24.38 7.35
C GLN A 49 18.10 -22.92 7.17
N TYR A 50 17.32 -22.01 7.74
CA TYR A 50 17.66 -20.59 7.88
C TYR A 50 17.49 -20.10 9.32
N ASP A 51 18.18 -19.04 9.70
CA ASP A 51 17.88 -18.32 10.95
C ASP A 51 16.51 -17.63 10.86
N TYR A 52 16.19 -17.04 9.71
CA TYR A 52 14.92 -16.35 9.46
C TYR A 52 14.31 -16.76 8.13
N VAL A 53 13.00 -17.00 8.12
CA VAL A 53 12.21 -17.14 6.89
C VAL A 53 11.15 -16.06 6.85
N VAL A 54 11.19 -15.21 5.81
CA VAL A 54 10.22 -14.15 5.55
C VAL A 54 9.28 -14.61 4.43
N VAL A 55 8.00 -14.72 4.72
CA VAL A 55 6.99 -15.19 3.76
C VAL A 55 6.28 -13.99 3.13
N GLY A 56 6.57 -13.72 1.87
CA GLY A 56 6.15 -12.54 1.12
C GLY A 56 7.29 -11.57 0.91
N GLY A 57 7.77 -11.45 -0.33
CA GLY A 57 8.72 -10.44 -0.78
C GLY A 57 8.05 -9.11 -1.13
N GLY A 58 7.06 -8.71 -0.34
CA GLY A 58 6.24 -7.52 -0.55
C GLY A 58 6.85 -6.22 -0.03
N THR A 59 6.00 -5.22 0.24
CA THR A 59 6.40 -3.92 0.77
C THR A 59 7.19 -4.05 2.08
N SER A 60 6.65 -4.78 3.06
CA SER A 60 7.28 -4.95 4.38
C SER A 60 8.31 -6.08 4.43
N GLY A 61 8.05 -7.19 3.73
CA GLY A 61 8.93 -8.36 3.78
C GLY A 61 10.36 -8.07 3.33
N LEU A 62 10.54 -7.32 2.23
CA LEU A 62 11.88 -6.93 1.76
C LEU A 62 12.58 -5.93 2.69
N VAL A 63 11.83 -5.10 3.41
CA VAL A 63 12.38 -4.21 4.44
C VAL A 63 12.95 -5.04 5.58
N VAL A 64 12.14 -5.94 6.15
CA VAL A 64 12.57 -6.81 7.26
C VAL A 64 13.74 -7.67 6.83
N ALA A 65 13.69 -8.28 5.65
CA ALA A 65 14.77 -9.13 5.15
C ALA A 65 16.09 -8.35 4.94
N ASN A 66 16.01 -7.11 4.44
CA ASN A 66 17.18 -6.23 4.39
C ASN A 66 17.75 -6.01 5.79
N ARG A 67 16.91 -5.60 6.75
CA ARG A 67 17.38 -5.26 8.10
C ARG A 67 17.90 -6.45 8.89
N LEU A 68 17.31 -7.64 8.74
CA LEU A 68 17.80 -8.87 9.39
C LEU A 68 19.13 -9.34 8.80
N SER A 69 19.29 -9.25 7.48
CA SER A 69 20.53 -9.65 6.79
C SER A 69 21.70 -8.67 6.98
N GLU A 70 21.51 -7.52 7.63
CA GLU A 70 22.60 -6.64 8.08
C GLU A 70 23.58 -7.37 9.01
N ASN A 71 23.11 -8.38 9.75
CA ASN A 71 23.98 -9.27 10.51
C ASN A 71 24.48 -10.42 9.61
N PRO A 72 25.76 -10.45 9.22
CA PRO A 72 26.30 -11.47 8.31
C PRO A 72 26.30 -12.89 8.91
N ASN A 73 26.10 -13.03 10.22
CA ASN A 73 26.01 -14.33 10.90
C ASN A 73 24.59 -14.90 10.92
N LYS A 74 23.62 -14.23 10.27
CA LYS A 74 22.22 -14.64 10.23
C LYS A 74 21.78 -14.85 8.80
N THR A 75 21.29 -16.05 8.47
CA THR A 75 20.76 -16.37 7.15
C THR A 75 19.27 -16.01 7.05
N VAL A 76 18.88 -15.40 5.94
CA VAL A 76 17.51 -14.93 5.69
C VAL A 76 17.03 -15.47 4.35
N LEU A 77 15.93 -16.21 4.36
CA LEU A 77 15.20 -16.61 3.15
C LEU A 77 13.93 -15.78 3.01
N VAL A 78 13.75 -15.13 1.86
CA VAL A 78 12.49 -14.51 1.46
C VAL A 78 11.80 -15.41 0.43
N ILE A 79 10.52 -15.70 0.64
CA ILE A 79 9.70 -16.50 -0.27
C ILE A 79 8.67 -15.57 -0.93
N GLU A 80 8.71 -15.42 -2.25
CA GLU A 80 7.80 -14.56 -3.01
C GLU A 80 7.07 -15.32 -4.11
N TYR A 81 5.74 -15.22 -4.11
CA TYR A 81 4.87 -15.87 -5.09
C TYR A 81 5.06 -15.29 -6.49
N GLY A 82 5.26 -13.98 -6.55
CA GLY A 82 5.49 -13.22 -7.78
C GLY A 82 6.87 -13.38 -8.37
N GLU A 83 7.09 -12.62 -9.43
CA GLU A 83 8.40 -12.44 -10.08
C GLU A 83 8.76 -10.95 -10.13
N PHE A 84 9.98 -10.63 -10.55
CA PHE A 84 10.39 -9.25 -10.77
C PHE A 84 9.61 -8.62 -11.93
N VAL A 85 9.15 -7.38 -11.75
CA VAL A 85 8.50 -6.60 -12.81
C VAL A 85 9.18 -5.24 -12.91
N ASN A 86 9.74 -4.94 -14.09
CA ASN A 86 10.51 -3.72 -14.35
C ASN A 86 10.12 -3.06 -15.68
N THR A 87 8.89 -3.26 -16.14
CA THR A 87 8.39 -2.69 -17.39
C THR A 87 8.15 -1.18 -17.27
N VAL A 88 8.07 -0.50 -18.42
CA VAL A 88 7.69 0.92 -18.48
C VAL A 88 6.32 1.16 -17.81
N ASN A 89 5.35 0.26 -18.01
CA ASN A 89 4.00 0.37 -17.43
C ASN A 89 3.99 0.33 -15.90
N VAL A 90 5.05 -0.20 -15.29
CA VAL A 90 5.20 -0.28 -13.84
C VAL A 90 6.08 0.85 -13.32
N THR A 91 7.18 1.16 -14.02
CA THR A 91 8.22 2.05 -13.50
C THR A 91 7.96 3.54 -13.73
N VAL A 92 7.23 3.89 -14.80
CA VAL A 92 6.92 5.29 -15.13
C VAL A 92 5.62 5.73 -14.44
N PRO A 93 5.63 6.84 -13.67
CA PRO A 93 4.50 7.24 -12.83
C PRO A 93 3.14 7.36 -13.56
N TYR A 94 3.12 7.92 -14.78
CA TYR A 94 1.86 8.10 -15.52
C TYR A 94 1.10 6.80 -15.77
N PHE A 95 1.79 5.67 -16.00
CA PHE A 95 1.15 4.39 -16.28
C PHE A 95 0.58 3.69 -15.04
N THR A 96 0.72 4.28 -13.86
CA THR A 96 -0.04 3.86 -12.66
C THR A 96 -1.55 3.97 -12.86
N THR A 97 -1.99 4.79 -13.82
CA THR A 97 -3.40 4.98 -14.20
C THR A 97 -3.95 3.86 -15.09
N TYR A 98 -3.07 3.00 -15.62
CA TYR A 98 -3.43 1.92 -16.54
C TYR A 98 -3.64 0.60 -15.81
N ASP A 99 -4.23 -0.37 -16.52
CA ASP A 99 -4.50 -1.70 -15.97
C ASP A 99 -3.21 -2.44 -15.59
N GLN A 100 -3.15 -2.88 -14.33
CA GLN A 100 -2.05 -3.66 -13.76
C GLN A 100 -2.45 -5.12 -13.49
N SER A 101 -3.60 -5.59 -13.99
CA SER A 101 -4.18 -6.91 -13.67
C SER A 101 -3.22 -8.09 -13.89
N ALA A 102 -2.29 -7.99 -14.84
CA ALA A 102 -1.27 -9.02 -15.10
C ALA A 102 -0.29 -9.25 -13.94
N HIS A 103 -0.23 -8.32 -12.98
CA HIS A 103 0.70 -8.32 -11.85
C HIS A 103 -0.01 -8.41 -10.50
N LEU A 104 -1.32 -8.74 -10.51
CA LEU A 104 -2.14 -8.85 -9.31
C LEU A 104 -2.52 -10.31 -9.03
N TYR A 105 -2.79 -10.61 -7.76
CA TYR A 105 -3.57 -11.79 -7.42
C TYR A 105 -4.98 -11.66 -7.98
N ASN A 106 -5.54 -12.75 -8.50
CA ASN A 106 -6.91 -12.79 -8.97
C ASN A 106 -7.87 -13.00 -7.79
N ILE A 107 -8.26 -11.89 -7.15
CA ILE A 107 -9.08 -11.92 -5.93
C ILE A 107 -10.39 -11.17 -6.17
N THR A 108 -11.49 -11.85 -5.88
CA THR A 108 -12.85 -11.31 -5.93
C THR A 108 -13.59 -11.72 -4.65
N SER A 109 -14.32 -10.78 -4.05
CA SER A 109 -15.07 -11.00 -2.82
C SER A 109 -16.25 -11.96 -3.04
N VAL A 110 -16.81 -12.46 -1.94
CA VAL A 110 -18.18 -12.99 -1.92
C VAL A 110 -19.18 -11.88 -2.30
N PRO A 111 -20.41 -12.23 -2.71
CA PRO A 111 -21.47 -11.24 -2.91
C PRO A 111 -21.65 -10.35 -1.68
N GLN A 112 -21.61 -9.03 -1.87
CA GLN A 112 -21.68 -8.06 -0.79
C GLN A 112 -23.15 -7.76 -0.46
N ALA A 113 -23.61 -8.25 0.71
CA ALA A 113 -25.02 -8.19 1.12
C ALA A 113 -25.60 -6.76 1.12
N HIS A 114 -24.77 -5.77 1.44
CA HIS A 114 -25.14 -4.37 1.57
C HIS A 114 -24.96 -3.55 0.27
N LEU A 115 -24.50 -4.18 -0.81
CA LEU A 115 -24.22 -3.57 -2.12
C LEU A 115 -24.94 -4.30 -3.27
N GLY A 116 -26.18 -4.74 -3.02
CA GLY A 116 -27.00 -5.41 -4.04
C GLY A 116 -26.41 -6.74 -4.52
N ASN A 117 -25.67 -7.45 -3.66
CA ASN A 117 -24.97 -8.71 -3.97
C ASN A 117 -23.93 -8.62 -5.08
N ARG A 118 -23.44 -7.41 -5.41
CA ARG A 118 -22.28 -7.26 -6.29
C ARG A 118 -21.05 -7.85 -5.62
N THR A 119 -20.13 -8.37 -6.43
CA THR A 119 -18.80 -8.72 -5.97
C THR A 119 -17.86 -7.52 -6.14
N SER A 120 -16.79 -7.49 -5.33
CA SER A 120 -15.75 -6.46 -5.37
C SER A 120 -14.40 -7.10 -5.61
N ARG A 121 -13.57 -6.46 -6.43
CA ARG A 121 -12.17 -6.87 -6.61
C ARG A 121 -11.32 -6.29 -5.49
N LEU A 122 -10.31 -7.04 -5.08
CA LEU A 122 -9.24 -6.56 -4.19
C LEU A 122 -7.92 -6.65 -4.94
N ARG A 123 -7.25 -5.51 -5.18
CA ARG A 123 -6.03 -5.47 -5.99
C ARG A 123 -4.81 -5.57 -5.09
N ILE A 124 -4.11 -6.70 -5.16
CA ILE A 124 -2.89 -6.98 -4.36
C ILE A 124 -1.79 -7.41 -5.31
N GLY A 125 -0.60 -6.80 -5.19
CA GLY A 125 0.53 -7.11 -6.05
C GLY A 125 1.07 -8.53 -5.84
N ALA A 126 1.23 -9.27 -6.94
CA ALA A 126 1.83 -10.61 -7.03
C ALA A 126 3.19 -10.52 -7.73
N THR A 127 4.11 -9.74 -7.17
CA THR A 127 5.43 -9.40 -7.74
C THR A 127 6.42 -9.16 -6.61
N VAL A 128 7.72 -9.27 -6.90
CA VAL A 128 8.76 -8.80 -5.98
C VAL A 128 8.56 -7.30 -5.71
N GLY A 129 8.51 -6.93 -4.44
CA GLY A 129 8.10 -5.62 -3.95
C GLY A 129 6.60 -5.50 -3.63
N GLY A 130 5.80 -6.50 -4.01
CA GLY A 130 4.37 -6.60 -3.75
C GLY A 130 3.59 -5.40 -4.27
N SER A 131 2.61 -4.95 -3.48
CA SER A 131 1.78 -3.80 -3.88
C SER A 131 2.57 -2.50 -4.03
N SER A 132 3.75 -2.32 -3.41
CA SER A 132 4.57 -1.11 -3.65
C SER A 132 5.02 -0.97 -5.10
N THR A 133 5.12 -2.09 -5.82
CA THR A 133 5.50 -2.14 -7.24
C THR A 133 4.35 -1.73 -8.16
N ILE A 134 3.09 -1.89 -7.76
CA ILE A 134 1.92 -1.67 -8.63
C ILE A 134 0.92 -0.63 -8.12
N ASN A 135 1.18 0.03 -6.99
CA ASN A 135 0.26 1.00 -6.38
C ASN A 135 0.09 2.30 -7.20
N GLY A 136 -0.87 3.14 -6.79
CA GLY A 136 -1.13 4.49 -7.34
C GLY A 136 -0.09 5.56 -6.95
N MET A 137 0.95 5.19 -6.22
CA MET A 137 2.11 6.00 -5.83
C MET A 137 1.88 7.10 -4.79
N ALA A 138 0.65 7.40 -4.40
CA ALA A 138 0.29 8.36 -3.36
C ALA A 138 1.07 8.14 -2.05
N TRP A 139 1.81 9.15 -1.60
CA TRP A 139 2.64 9.09 -0.40
C TRP A 139 2.25 10.14 0.62
N ASP A 140 1.42 9.73 1.56
CA ASP A 140 0.91 10.49 2.69
C ASP A 140 0.98 9.65 3.98
N ARG A 141 0.52 10.23 5.10
CA ARG A 141 0.47 9.57 6.42
C ARG A 141 -0.78 10.01 7.15
N GLY A 142 -1.19 9.18 8.11
CA GLY A 142 -2.25 9.56 9.05
C GLY A 142 -1.82 10.73 9.93
N SER A 143 -2.78 11.28 10.66
CA SER A 143 -2.53 12.25 11.71
C SER A 143 -1.94 11.61 12.96
N VAL A 144 -1.46 12.43 13.91
CA VAL A 144 -1.13 11.98 15.27
C VAL A 144 -2.24 11.12 15.87
N ALA A 145 -3.50 11.54 15.68
CA ALA A 145 -4.66 10.84 16.24
C ALA A 145 -4.90 9.45 15.61
N ASP A 146 -4.39 9.17 14.42
CA ASP A 146 -4.51 7.87 13.76
C ASP A 146 -3.56 6.83 14.39
N TYR A 147 -2.36 7.25 14.76
CA TYR A 147 -1.33 6.33 15.28
C TYR A 147 -1.38 6.22 16.81
N ASP A 148 -1.69 7.31 17.52
CA ASP A 148 -1.93 7.24 18.97
C ASP A 148 -3.17 6.39 19.30
N ALA A 149 -4.09 6.27 18.35
CA ALA A 149 -5.20 5.32 18.44
C ALA A 149 -4.72 3.86 18.51
N TRP A 150 -3.59 3.51 17.90
CA TRP A 150 -3.03 2.15 18.01
C TRP A 150 -2.52 1.88 19.42
N GLU A 151 -1.89 2.86 20.08
CA GLU A 151 -1.49 2.72 21.49
C GLU A 151 -2.70 2.63 22.41
N ALA A 152 -3.72 3.45 22.17
CA ALA A 152 -4.98 3.42 22.91
C ALA A 152 -5.70 2.06 22.79
N LEU A 153 -5.39 1.27 21.76
CA LEU A 153 -5.86 -0.11 21.57
C LEU A 153 -4.91 -1.16 22.17
N GLY A 154 -4.09 -0.78 23.16
CA GLY A 154 -3.30 -1.70 23.96
C GLY A 154 -1.88 -1.96 23.44
N ASN A 155 -1.36 -1.09 22.55
CA ASN A 155 -0.09 -1.30 21.87
C ASN A 155 0.94 -0.21 22.20
N PRO A 156 1.50 -0.21 23.42
CA PRO A 156 2.49 0.80 23.81
C PRO A 156 3.68 0.82 22.85
N GLY A 157 4.14 2.01 22.48
CA GLY A 157 5.25 2.21 21.56
C GLY A 157 4.84 2.30 20.09
N TRP A 158 3.56 2.20 19.76
CA TRP A 158 3.04 2.29 18.38
C TRP A 158 2.39 3.65 18.04
N GLY A 159 2.60 4.65 18.91
CA GLY A 159 2.09 6.01 18.72
C GLY A 159 2.86 6.81 17.68
N TRP A 160 2.38 8.03 17.43
CA TRP A 160 2.95 8.91 16.41
C TRP A 160 4.44 9.18 16.60
N ASP A 161 4.87 9.49 17.82
CA ASP A 161 6.26 9.88 18.09
C ASP A 161 7.25 8.76 17.71
N THR A 162 6.91 7.51 18.05
CA THR A 162 7.71 6.35 17.65
C THR A 162 7.63 6.14 16.14
N LEU A 163 6.43 6.14 15.56
CA LEU A 163 6.29 5.88 14.13
C LEU A 163 6.93 6.98 13.26
N LEU A 164 6.94 8.25 13.69
CA LEU A 164 7.61 9.35 12.99
C LEU A 164 9.11 9.07 12.79
N LYS A 165 9.78 8.49 13.80
CA LYS A 165 11.17 8.03 13.66
C LYS A 165 11.31 7.02 12.52
N TYR A 166 10.38 6.07 12.42
CA TYR A 166 10.43 4.99 11.42
C TYR A 166 9.93 5.42 10.03
N PHE A 167 9.01 6.37 9.96
CA PHE A 167 8.65 7.10 8.75
C PHE A 167 9.86 7.84 8.17
N ARG A 168 10.65 8.53 9.02
CA ARG A 168 11.90 9.17 8.60
C ARG A 168 12.96 8.14 8.19
N LYS A 169 13.15 7.07 8.96
CA LYS A 169 14.11 5.98 8.67
C LYS A 169 13.84 5.30 7.33
N SER A 170 12.57 5.20 6.93
CA SER A 170 12.18 4.51 5.69
C SER A 170 12.23 5.37 4.43
N SER A 171 12.16 6.70 4.55
CA SER A 171 11.95 7.58 3.40
C SER A 171 12.86 8.82 3.37
N THR A 172 13.33 9.16 2.18
CA THR A 172 13.99 10.45 1.87
C THR A 172 13.11 11.26 0.94
N PHE A 173 12.95 12.55 1.24
CA PHE A 173 12.36 13.49 0.29
C PHE A 173 13.39 13.93 -0.76
N ALA A 174 13.09 13.68 -2.02
CA ALA A 174 13.87 13.99 -3.20
C ALA A 174 13.02 14.88 -4.13
N PRO A 175 13.04 16.21 -3.93
CA PRO A 175 12.24 17.13 -4.72
C PRO A 175 12.67 17.12 -6.20
N PRO A 176 11.79 17.58 -7.12
CA PRO A 176 12.20 17.85 -8.50
C PRO A 176 13.19 19.02 -8.53
N ALA A 177 13.74 19.32 -9.72
CA ALA A 177 14.61 20.48 -9.90
C ALA A 177 13.94 21.77 -9.38
N GLN A 178 14.75 22.67 -8.80
CA GLN A 178 14.28 23.88 -8.12
C GLN A 178 13.31 24.74 -8.96
N ALA A 179 13.53 24.81 -10.28
CA ALA A 179 12.63 25.53 -11.18
C ALA A 179 11.19 25.01 -11.16
N TYR A 180 10.97 23.71 -10.92
CA TYR A 180 9.62 23.13 -10.79
C TYR A 180 9.03 23.36 -9.41
N VAL A 181 9.86 23.36 -8.36
CA VAL A 181 9.45 23.74 -7.00
C VAL A 181 8.90 25.17 -7.01
N GLU A 182 9.61 26.09 -7.64
CA GLU A 182 9.18 27.49 -7.78
C GLU A 182 7.97 27.64 -8.70
N LYS A 183 7.95 26.92 -9.84
CA LYS A 183 6.85 26.99 -10.80
C LYS A 183 5.50 26.57 -10.21
N TYR A 184 5.50 25.52 -9.39
CA TYR A 184 4.27 24.93 -8.85
C TYR A 184 4.01 25.28 -7.39
N ASP A 185 4.90 26.06 -6.75
CA ASP A 185 4.85 26.37 -5.32
C ASP A 185 4.71 25.09 -4.46
N TYR A 186 5.62 24.14 -4.72
CA TYR A 186 5.66 22.92 -3.92
C TYR A 186 6.12 23.23 -2.50
N GLN A 187 5.35 22.75 -1.54
CA GLN A 187 5.62 22.88 -0.11
C GLN A 187 5.67 21.49 0.53
N TRP A 188 6.60 21.31 1.46
CA TRP A 188 6.72 20.12 2.29
C TRP A 188 7.44 20.47 3.60
N SER A 189 7.33 19.59 4.59
CA SER A 189 8.03 19.71 5.86
C SER A 189 9.29 18.86 5.81
N SER A 190 10.48 19.47 5.94
CA SER A 190 11.74 18.72 6.01
C SER A 190 11.75 17.74 7.19
N GLU A 191 11.03 18.07 8.26
CA GLU A 191 10.86 17.22 9.43
C GLU A 191 9.93 16.02 9.20
N ALA A 192 9.13 15.98 8.13
CA ALA A 192 8.38 14.77 7.84
C ALA A 192 9.29 13.64 7.34
N TYR A 193 10.43 13.94 6.70
CA TYR A 193 11.25 12.94 6.01
C TYR A 193 12.64 12.78 6.63
N GLY A 194 13.31 11.66 6.36
CA GLY A 194 14.67 11.40 6.82
C GLY A 194 15.61 11.12 5.66
N ASP A 195 16.57 10.22 5.89
CA ASP A 195 17.60 9.76 4.96
C ASP A 195 17.34 8.30 4.49
N GLY A 196 16.11 7.83 4.63
CA GLY A 196 15.71 6.47 4.30
C GLY A 196 15.74 6.12 2.80
N PRO A 197 15.73 4.83 2.46
CA PRO A 197 16.02 4.39 1.09
C PRO A 197 14.91 4.67 0.08
N VAL A 198 13.63 4.76 0.50
CA VAL A 198 12.52 5.04 -0.42
C VAL A 198 12.55 6.51 -0.84
N LYS A 199 12.49 6.77 -2.15
CA LYS A 199 12.57 8.12 -2.72
C LYS A 199 11.20 8.70 -2.96
N ILE A 200 10.88 9.76 -2.22
CA ILE A 200 9.59 10.46 -2.24
C ILE A 200 9.77 11.81 -2.90
N GLY A 201 8.87 12.24 -3.76
CA GLY A 201 8.97 13.57 -4.35
C GLY A 201 7.71 14.02 -5.05
N PHE A 202 7.79 15.19 -5.65
CA PHE A 202 6.76 15.72 -6.53
C PHE A 202 7.18 15.56 -7.99
N PRO A 203 6.22 15.40 -8.92
CA PRO A 203 6.54 15.36 -10.32
C PRO A 203 7.03 16.72 -10.83
N SER A 204 7.73 16.69 -11.95
CA SER A 204 8.14 17.89 -12.69
C SER A 204 6.99 18.54 -13.48
N TRP A 205 5.75 18.09 -13.28
CA TRP A 205 4.57 18.52 -14.02
C TRP A 205 3.33 18.54 -13.13
N GLN A 206 2.51 19.58 -13.29
CA GLN A 206 1.14 19.66 -12.77
C GLN A 206 0.22 20.17 -13.87
N TRP A 207 -1.01 19.67 -13.86
CA TRP A 207 -2.07 20.17 -14.74
C TRP A 207 -2.61 21.51 -14.22
N PRO A 208 -2.81 22.52 -15.07
CA PRO A 208 -3.35 23.82 -14.69
C PRO A 208 -4.67 23.76 -13.90
N GLU A 209 -5.60 22.86 -14.27
CA GLU A 209 -6.86 22.70 -13.54
C GLU A 209 -6.64 22.34 -12.06
N ALA A 210 -5.53 21.66 -11.71
CA ALA A 210 -5.24 21.30 -10.33
C ALA A 210 -5.04 22.53 -9.43
N ALA A 211 -4.50 23.64 -9.98
CA ALA A 211 -4.34 24.88 -9.23
C ALA A 211 -5.69 25.58 -8.99
N ILE A 212 -6.58 25.57 -9.99
CA ILE A 212 -7.95 26.09 -9.88
C ILE A 212 -8.74 25.30 -8.83
N GLN A 213 -8.66 23.97 -8.89
CA GLN A 213 -9.26 23.07 -7.91
C GLN A 213 -8.68 23.30 -6.50
N ALA A 214 -7.36 23.50 -6.37
CA ALA A 214 -6.74 23.77 -5.08
C ALA A 214 -7.17 25.12 -4.50
N GLN A 215 -7.30 26.15 -5.33
CA GLN A 215 -7.82 27.46 -4.94
C GLN A 215 -9.26 27.35 -4.43
N ALA A 216 -10.13 26.63 -5.15
CA ALA A 216 -11.50 26.39 -4.72
C ALA A 216 -11.59 25.78 -3.32
N TRP A 217 -10.78 24.75 -3.04
CA TRP A 217 -10.72 24.14 -1.72
C TRP A 217 -10.24 25.13 -0.64
N ALA A 218 -9.18 25.89 -0.92
CA ALA A 218 -8.57 26.80 0.04
C ALA A 218 -9.39 28.08 0.31
N GLU A 219 -10.04 28.63 -0.72
CA GLU A 219 -10.67 29.96 -0.68
C GLU A 219 -12.20 29.87 -0.61
N ASP A 220 -12.83 29.05 -1.47
CA ASP A 220 -14.29 28.99 -1.57
C ASP A 220 -14.90 28.02 -0.54
N ILE A 221 -14.33 26.83 -0.42
CA ILE A 221 -14.71 25.83 0.59
C ILE A 221 -14.04 26.12 1.93
N ALA A 222 -12.95 26.88 1.91
CA ALA A 222 -12.19 27.32 3.08
C ALA A 222 -11.68 26.17 3.96
N VAL A 223 -11.18 25.08 3.35
CA VAL A 223 -10.42 24.07 4.12
C VAL A 223 -9.02 24.60 4.45
N PRO A 224 -8.46 24.27 5.62
CA PRO A 224 -7.10 24.71 5.97
C PRO A 224 -6.06 24.27 4.95
N THR A 225 -5.20 25.18 4.48
CA THR A 225 -4.03 24.81 3.68
C THR A 225 -2.92 24.31 4.58
N LEU A 226 -2.42 23.12 4.29
CA LEU A 226 -1.35 22.47 5.03
C LEU A 226 -0.01 22.68 4.32
N LYS A 227 1.04 22.82 5.12
CA LYS A 227 2.42 22.82 4.60
C LYS A 227 2.81 21.44 4.08
N ASP A 228 2.37 20.40 4.78
CA ASP A 228 2.60 18.99 4.47
C ASP A 228 1.43 18.17 5.08
N GLY A 229 1.04 17.07 4.43
CA GLY A 229 0.07 16.13 4.99
C GLY A 229 0.71 14.98 5.78
N ALA A 230 2.04 14.89 5.78
CA ALA A 230 2.80 13.78 6.38
C ALA A 230 3.53 14.15 7.69
N ASP A 231 3.29 15.34 8.24
CA ASP A 231 3.96 15.87 9.44
C ASP A 231 3.17 15.66 10.76
N GLY A 232 2.08 14.90 10.69
CA GLY A 232 1.22 14.56 11.84
C GLY A 232 -0.09 15.33 11.88
N ASN A 233 -0.28 16.29 10.96
CA ASN A 233 -1.57 16.93 10.72
C ASN A 233 -1.96 16.78 9.25
N ASN A 234 -3.04 16.05 8.97
CA ASN A 234 -3.49 15.80 7.60
C ASN A 234 -4.88 16.40 7.27
N VAL A 235 -5.59 16.98 8.25
CA VAL A 235 -6.93 17.57 8.02
C VAL A 235 -6.82 18.95 7.39
N GLY A 236 -7.14 19.05 6.10
CA GLY A 236 -6.96 20.22 5.25
C GLY A 236 -6.57 19.82 3.83
N ILE A 237 -6.26 20.81 2.98
CA ILE A 237 -5.67 20.60 1.66
C ILE A 237 -4.15 20.53 1.76
N ALA A 238 -3.54 19.48 1.22
CA ALA A 238 -2.09 19.30 1.15
C ALA A 238 -1.64 18.92 -0.27
N TRP A 239 -0.35 19.13 -0.54
CA TRP A 239 0.31 18.40 -1.60
C TRP A 239 0.35 16.90 -1.24
N LEU A 240 0.15 16.04 -2.24
CA LEU A 240 0.28 14.59 -2.16
C LEU A 240 1.52 14.16 -2.95
N PRO A 241 2.66 13.94 -2.27
CA PRO A 241 3.84 13.40 -2.90
C PRO A 241 3.60 12.00 -3.48
N GLN A 242 4.55 11.55 -4.27
CA GLN A 242 4.58 10.21 -4.83
C GLN A 242 5.89 9.51 -4.48
N ASN A 243 5.89 8.17 -4.39
CA ASN A 243 7.11 7.37 -4.30
C ASN A 243 7.88 7.35 -5.64
N SER A 244 8.14 8.51 -6.22
CA SER A 244 9.10 8.74 -7.31
C SER A 244 9.65 10.15 -7.21
N GLY A 245 10.72 10.28 -6.43
CA GLY A 245 11.46 11.53 -6.31
C GLY A 245 12.78 11.53 -7.07
N GLY A 246 13.39 12.71 -7.16
CA GLY A 246 14.72 12.93 -7.72
C GLY A 246 14.80 12.85 -9.25
N GLU A 247 16.03 12.85 -9.76
CA GLU A 247 16.34 13.02 -11.19
C GLU A 247 15.82 11.90 -12.09
N ASN A 248 15.59 10.70 -11.54
CA ASN A 248 15.16 9.56 -12.34
C ASN A 248 13.66 9.57 -12.63
N ALA A 249 12.84 10.23 -11.81
CA ALA A 249 11.37 10.25 -11.92
C ALA A 249 10.76 8.88 -12.26
N THR A 250 11.25 7.84 -11.58
CA THR A 250 10.77 6.46 -11.67
C THR A 250 10.26 6.02 -10.31
N ARG A 251 9.28 5.11 -10.30
CA ARG A 251 8.76 4.49 -9.08
C ARG A 251 9.88 3.93 -8.19
N SER A 252 9.79 4.23 -6.89
CA SER A 252 10.59 3.71 -5.80
C SER A 252 9.76 2.72 -5.00
N THR A 253 10.19 1.46 -4.99
CA THR A 253 9.50 0.28 -4.44
C THR A 253 10.34 -0.34 -3.34
N SER A 254 9.80 -1.31 -2.58
CA SER A 254 10.62 -2.04 -1.61
C SER A 254 11.70 -2.88 -2.31
N GLU A 255 11.45 -3.37 -3.52
CA GLU A 255 12.45 -4.06 -4.33
C GLU A 255 13.63 -3.15 -4.69
N THR A 256 13.36 -1.99 -5.28
CA THR A 256 14.41 -1.04 -5.71
C THR A 256 15.12 -0.38 -4.52
N ALA A 257 14.42 -0.14 -3.42
CA ALA A 257 14.96 0.58 -2.26
C ALA A 257 15.65 -0.34 -1.24
N TYR A 258 15.13 -1.55 -1.00
CA TYR A 258 15.61 -2.44 0.07
C TYR A 258 16.24 -3.73 -0.43
N PHE A 259 15.85 -4.29 -1.58
CA PHE A 259 16.45 -5.55 -2.04
C PHE A 259 17.63 -5.31 -2.97
N ARG A 260 17.40 -4.60 -4.09
CA ARG A 260 18.39 -4.42 -5.15
C ARG A 260 19.73 -3.84 -4.67
N PRO A 261 19.80 -2.85 -3.75
CA PRO A 261 21.08 -2.32 -3.30
C PRO A 261 21.93 -3.32 -2.49
N VAL A 262 21.33 -4.42 -2.03
CA VAL A 262 21.96 -5.41 -1.14
C VAL A 262 21.82 -6.84 -1.67
N SER A 263 21.39 -7.03 -2.93
CA SER A 263 21.11 -8.35 -3.53
C SER A 263 22.33 -9.26 -3.62
N GLY A 264 23.54 -8.72 -3.48
CA GLY A 264 24.79 -9.48 -3.42
C GLY A 264 25.16 -10.03 -2.02
N ARG A 265 24.38 -9.72 -0.97
CA ARG A 265 24.61 -10.26 0.38
C ARG A 265 24.46 -11.79 0.37
N GLN A 266 25.52 -12.50 0.72
CA GLN A 266 25.56 -13.97 0.68
C GLN A 266 24.65 -14.66 1.71
N ASN A 267 24.11 -13.92 2.68
CA ASN A 267 23.21 -14.41 3.72
C ASN A 267 21.75 -13.98 3.49
N LEU A 268 21.42 -13.38 2.35
CA LEU A 268 20.07 -12.96 1.99
C LEU A 268 19.66 -13.66 0.69
N HIS A 269 18.75 -14.62 0.78
CA HIS A 269 18.25 -15.37 -0.37
C HIS A 269 16.81 -14.95 -0.69
N LEU A 270 16.52 -14.67 -1.96
CA LEU A 270 15.15 -14.39 -2.43
C LEU A 270 14.70 -15.49 -3.40
N LEU A 271 13.79 -16.34 -2.93
CA LEU A 271 13.14 -17.36 -3.73
C LEU A 271 11.88 -16.79 -4.39
N VAL A 272 11.88 -16.66 -5.72
CA VAL A 272 10.74 -16.13 -6.49
C VAL A 272 9.91 -17.24 -7.12
N ARG A 273 8.66 -16.97 -7.47
CA ARG A 273 7.70 -17.94 -8.06
C ARG A 273 7.43 -19.14 -7.14
N HIS A 274 7.48 -18.93 -5.83
CA HIS A 274 7.22 -19.93 -4.79
C HIS A 274 6.40 -19.31 -3.66
N TYR A 275 5.69 -20.11 -2.88
CA TYR A 275 4.90 -19.59 -1.76
C TYR A 275 5.01 -20.48 -0.54
N GLY A 276 4.93 -19.85 0.63
CA GLY A 276 4.73 -20.57 1.90
C GLY A 276 3.34 -21.18 1.93
N ALA A 277 3.26 -22.49 2.08
CA ALA A 277 2.02 -23.25 2.08
C ALA A 277 1.41 -23.33 3.49
N ALA A 278 2.18 -23.81 4.46
CA ALA A 278 1.79 -23.88 5.86
C ALA A 278 3.03 -23.91 6.76
N ILE A 279 2.97 -23.24 7.91
CA ILE A 279 3.98 -23.26 8.96
C ILE A 279 3.79 -24.55 9.77
N LYS A 280 4.90 -25.13 10.23
CA LYS A 280 4.90 -26.34 11.06
C LYS A 280 5.33 -26.03 12.48
N PHE A 281 4.78 -26.81 13.41
CA PHE A 281 4.98 -26.65 14.84
C PHE A 281 5.27 -28.00 15.51
N GLU A 282 6.07 -27.95 16.57
CA GLU A 282 6.16 -29.01 17.59
C GLU A 282 5.52 -28.46 18.86
N GLY A 283 4.32 -28.93 19.19
CA GLY A 283 3.46 -28.24 20.16
C GLY A 283 3.14 -26.83 19.67
N ASN A 284 3.58 -25.83 20.43
CA ASN A 284 3.42 -24.41 20.11
C ASN A 284 4.70 -23.74 19.60
N LYS A 285 5.79 -24.49 19.38
CA LYS A 285 7.05 -23.95 18.87
C LYS A 285 7.14 -24.08 17.36
N THR A 286 7.39 -22.98 16.64
CA THR A 286 7.63 -23.01 15.19
C THR A 286 8.90 -23.79 14.84
N THR A 287 8.80 -24.70 13.86
CA THR A 287 9.93 -25.53 13.39
C THR A 287 10.35 -25.24 11.95
N GLY A 288 9.46 -24.66 11.15
CA GLY A 288 9.75 -24.31 9.77
C GLY A 288 8.49 -24.12 8.94
N ILE A 289 8.64 -24.19 7.63
CA ILE A 289 7.54 -23.95 6.68
C ILE A 289 7.66 -24.88 5.47
N ASP A 290 6.50 -25.35 4.98
CA ASP A 290 6.40 -25.99 3.67
C ASP A 290 6.38 -24.91 2.58
N ILE A 291 7.28 -25.04 1.60
CA ILE A 291 7.36 -24.15 0.44
C ILE A 291 6.93 -24.93 -0.80
N ASN A 292 6.03 -24.34 -1.60
CA ASN A 292 5.57 -24.93 -2.85
C ASN A 292 6.00 -24.08 -4.04
N SER A 293 6.28 -24.75 -5.16
CA SER A 293 6.45 -24.10 -6.46
C SER A 293 5.11 -23.56 -6.98
N ARG A 294 5.15 -22.39 -7.63
CA ARG A 294 4.01 -21.86 -8.38
C ARG A 294 3.80 -22.59 -9.70
N ASP A 295 4.87 -23.14 -10.28
CA ASP A 295 4.90 -23.62 -11.66
C ASP A 295 4.94 -25.14 -11.78
N SER A 296 5.18 -25.84 -10.68
CA SER A 296 5.26 -27.29 -10.60
C SER A 296 4.61 -27.80 -9.32
N SER A 297 4.51 -29.12 -9.15
CA SER A 297 4.05 -29.75 -7.91
C SER A 297 5.15 -29.93 -6.88
N GLU A 298 6.33 -29.33 -7.09
CA GLU A 298 7.46 -29.46 -6.18
C GLU A 298 7.16 -28.76 -4.85
N THR A 299 7.54 -29.43 -3.77
CA THR A 299 7.37 -28.96 -2.40
C THR A 299 8.64 -29.24 -1.62
N ARG A 300 8.98 -28.38 -0.66
CA ARG A 300 10.14 -28.55 0.22
C ARG A 300 9.85 -27.97 1.60
N PHE A 301 10.13 -28.74 2.63
CA PHE A 301 10.17 -28.23 3.99
C PHE A 301 11.51 -27.52 4.24
N VAL A 302 11.46 -26.31 4.82
CA VAL A 302 12.63 -25.55 5.24
C VAL A 302 12.54 -25.28 6.74
N ARG A 303 13.59 -25.66 7.47
CA ARG A 303 13.67 -25.46 8.93
C ARG A 303 13.94 -24.00 9.25
N SER A 304 13.16 -23.44 10.17
CA SER A 304 13.46 -22.16 10.82
C SER A 304 12.66 -22.07 12.12
N GLU A 305 13.32 -21.68 13.21
CA GLU A 305 12.66 -21.38 14.48
C GLU A 305 12.20 -19.92 14.55
N SER A 306 12.35 -19.16 13.46
CA SER A 306 11.89 -17.78 13.35
C SER A 306 11.30 -17.51 11.96
N VAL A 307 9.97 -17.50 11.90
CA VAL A 307 9.19 -17.22 10.68
C VAL A 307 8.52 -15.86 10.82
N ILE A 308 8.63 -15.04 9.77
CA ILE A 308 8.01 -13.72 9.68
C ILE A 308 7.02 -13.75 8.52
N LEU A 309 5.73 -13.60 8.80
CA LEU A 309 4.71 -13.45 7.78
C LEU A 309 4.64 -11.98 7.31
N ALA A 310 4.78 -11.78 6.00
CA ALA A 310 4.68 -10.49 5.33
C ALA A 310 3.91 -10.65 3.99
N ALA A 311 2.93 -11.55 3.97
CA ALA A 311 2.18 -11.92 2.75
C ALA A 311 1.03 -10.94 2.44
N GLY A 312 0.80 -9.95 3.30
CA GLY A 312 -0.23 -8.93 3.15
C GLY A 312 -1.58 -9.35 3.72
N ALA A 313 -2.49 -8.39 3.84
CA ALA A 313 -3.72 -8.55 4.60
C ALA A 313 -4.68 -9.64 4.12
N ALA A 314 -4.59 -10.09 2.87
CA ALA A 314 -5.37 -11.23 2.38
C ALA A 314 -4.69 -12.58 2.59
N ASN A 315 -3.37 -12.68 2.38
CA ASN A 315 -2.67 -13.96 2.35
C ASN A 315 -2.08 -14.36 3.70
N THR A 316 -1.71 -13.41 4.56
CA THR A 316 -1.25 -13.70 5.92
C THR A 316 -2.28 -14.46 6.75
N PRO A 317 -3.56 -14.04 6.88
CA PRO A 317 -4.56 -14.83 7.60
C PRO A 317 -4.81 -16.19 6.93
N ARG A 318 -4.73 -16.28 5.60
CA ARG A 318 -4.84 -17.54 4.85
C ARG A 318 -3.77 -18.54 5.30
N ILE A 319 -2.51 -18.10 5.36
CA ILE A 319 -1.38 -18.95 5.77
C ILE A 319 -1.53 -19.37 7.23
N LEU A 320 -1.91 -18.45 8.14
CA LEU A 320 -2.15 -18.80 9.55
C LEU A 320 -3.25 -19.87 9.69
N GLN A 321 -4.39 -19.68 9.02
CA GLN A 321 -5.51 -20.63 9.06
C GLN A 321 -5.10 -22.02 8.51
N LEU A 322 -4.38 -22.06 7.38
CA LEU A 322 -3.83 -23.31 6.83
C LEU A 322 -2.77 -23.97 7.72
N SER A 323 -2.18 -23.21 8.64
CA SER A 323 -1.18 -23.68 9.60
C SER A 323 -1.80 -24.07 10.96
N GLY A 324 -3.13 -24.11 11.06
CA GLY A 324 -3.83 -24.47 12.30
C GLY A 324 -3.98 -23.33 13.31
N ILE A 325 -3.81 -22.07 12.88
CA ILE A 325 -3.98 -20.88 13.73
C ILE A 325 -5.16 -20.05 13.21
N GLY A 326 -6.25 -20.03 13.96
CA GLY A 326 -7.49 -19.37 13.55
C GLY A 326 -8.66 -19.78 14.43
N ALA A 327 -9.88 -19.43 14.03
CA ALA A 327 -11.08 -19.83 14.76
C ALA A 327 -11.25 -21.37 14.73
N GLU A 328 -11.32 -22.01 15.91
CA GLU A 328 -11.42 -23.47 16.05
C GLU A 328 -12.54 -24.08 15.18
N GLY A 329 -13.72 -23.45 15.16
CA GLY A 329 -14.87 -23.93 14.37
C GLY A 329 -14.60 -23.95 12.87
N LEU A 330 -13.92 -22.93 12.34
CA LEU A 330 -13.52 -22.86 10.92
C LEU A 330 -12.51 -23.97 10.59
N LEU A 331 -11.46 -24.09 11.41
CA LEU A 331 -10.39 -25.04 11.17
C LEU A 331 -10.88 -26.48 11.23
N SER A 332 -11.69 -26.80 12.24
CA SER A 332 -12.32 -28.12 12.41
C SER A 332 -13.26 -28.46 11.25
N SER A 333 -13.95 -27.47 10.68
CA SER A 333 -14.84 -27.69 9.53
C SER A 333 -14.10 -28.09 8.23
N LEU A 334 -12.78 -27.87 8.19
CA LEU A 334 -11.89 -28.20 7.08
C LEU A 334 -10.90 -29.33 7.42
N ASP A 335 -11.11 -30.03 8.54
CA ASP A 335 -10.22 -31.10 9.05
C ASP A 335 -8.76 -30.63 9.25
N ILE A 336 -8.56 -29.36 9.65
CA ILE A 336 -7.25 -28.80 10.00
C ILE A 336 -7.04 -28.94 11.51
N GLU A 337 -5.92 -29.53 11.91
CA GLU A 337 -5.52 -29.61 13.31
C GLU A 337 -5.30 -28.21 13.90
N VAL A 338 -5.96 -27.93 15.02
CA VAL A 338 -5.87 -26.64 15.71
C VAL A 338 -4.61 -26.60 16.56
N VAL A 339 -3.69 -25.72 16.19
CA VAL A 339 -2.49 -25.38 16.98
C VAL A 339 -2.85 -24.33 18.04
N VAL A 340 -3.53 -23.26 17.62
CA VAL A 340 -4.04 -22.22 18.53
C VAL A 340 -5.38 -21.71 18.03
N ASP A 341 -6.39 -21.71 18.91
CA ASP A 341 -7.63 -20.96 18.69
C ASP A 341 -7.37 -19.46 18.82
N LEU A 342 -7.37 -18.78 17.67
CA LEU A 342 -7.25 -17.33 17.53
C LEU A 342 -8.32 -16.83 16.54
N PRO A 343 -9.55 -16.59 17.02
CA PRO A 343 -10.66 -16.17 16.16
C PRO A 343 -10.48 -14.78 15.55
N GLY A 344 -9.48 -14.02 16.01
CA GLY A 344 -9.02 -12.78 15.37
C GLY A 344 -8.42 -12.97 13.97
N VAL A 345 -7.90 -14.16 13.64
CA VAL A 345 -7.25 -14.41 12.35
C VAL A 345 -8.29 -14.38 11.23
N GLY A 346 -8.19 -13.35 10.38
CA GLY A 346 -9.13 -13.11 9.30
C GLY A 346 -10.35 -12.29 9.71
N ALA A 347 -10.55 -12.00 11.00
CA ALA A 347 -11.56 -11.04 11.45
C ALA A 347 -11.05 -9.60 11.27
N ASN A 348 -11.83 -8.60 11.70
CA ASN A 348 -11.45 -7.19 11.71
C ASN A 348 -10.94 -6.62 10.36
N PHE A 349 -11.34 -7.24 9.23
CA PHE A 349 -10.94 -6.78 7.90
C PHE A 349 -11.50 -5.38 7.65
N GLN A 350 -10.63 -4.46 7.25
CA GLN A 350 -10.93 -3.06 6.96
C GLN A 350 -10.29 -2.66 5.65
N ASP A 351 -10.93 -1.75 4.93
CA ASP A 351 -10.42 -1.06 3.74
C ASP A 351 -11.11 0.31 3.67
N HIS A 352 -10.63 1.21 2.81
CA HIS A 352 -11.30 2.46 2.49
C HIS A 352 -12.33 2.23 1.37
N PRO A 353 -13.65 2.18 1.64
CA PRO A 353 -14.62 2.17 0.56
C PRO A 353 -14.67 3.54 -0.12
N ALA A 354 -14.81 3.53 -1.44
CA ALA A 354 -14.65 4.73 -2.25
C ALA A 354 -15.72 4.87 -3.33
N ILE A 355 -16.12 6.12 -3.57
CA ILE A 355 -16.91 6.55 -4.72
C ILE A 355 -16.04 7.41 -5.62
N PHE A 356 -16.34 7.41 -6.91
CA PHE A 356 -15.68 8.29 -7.87
C PHE A 356 -16.70 9.28 -8.40
N MET A 357 -16.59 10.54 -8.00
CA MET A 357 -17.39 11.60 -8.60
C MET A 357 -16.82 11.89 -9.99
N VAL A 358 -17.65 11.86 -11.02
CA VAL A 358 -17.21 12.05 -12.41
C VAL A 358 -17.91 13.26 -12.98
N TYR A 359 -17.14 14.15 -13.58
CA TYR A 359 -17.62 15.36 -14.22
C TYR A 359 -17.16 15.43 -15.68
N ASN A 360 -17.66 16.43 -16.39
CA ASN A 360 -17.10 16.93 -17.64
C ASN A 360 -16.81 18.42 -17.48
N PHE A 361 -15.66 18.89 -17.94
CA PHE A 361 -15.38 20.33 -18.01
C PHE A 361 -15.75 20.85 -19.40
N THR A 362 -16.71 21.78 -19.44
CA THR A 362 -17.13 22.38 -20.71
C THR A 362 -16.15 23.44 -21.20
N ASN A 363 -15.28 23.94 -20.31
CA ASN A 363 -14.24 24.93 -20.60
C ASN A 363 -12.87 24.40 -20.10
N ASP A 364 -12.28 23.47 -20.85
CA ASP A 364 -10.92 23.00 -20.58
C ASP A 364 -9.89 24.13 -20.69
N THR A 365 -8.84 24.07 -19.87
CA THR A 365 -7.69 24.94 -20.08
C THR A 365 -6.90 24.48 -21.31
N THR A 366 -6.00 25.33 -21.82
CA THR A 366 -5.17 25.02 -23.00
C THR A 366 -4.30 23.78 -22.81
N LEU A 367 -3.89 23.48 -21.57
CA LEU A 367 -3.17 22.27 -21.21
C LEU A 367 -4.01 21.53 -20.18
N ASN A 368 -4.52 20.35 -20.53
CA ASN A 368 -5.37 19.57 -19.65
C ASN A 368 -5.05 18.08 -19.78
N PRO A 369 -5.48 17.24 -18.83
CA PRO A 369 -5.23 15.80 -18.88
C PRO A 369 -5.72 15.09 -20.16
N ASN A 370 -6.80 15.57 -20.78
CA ASN A 370 -7.37 14.97 -22.01
C ASN A 370 -6.38 15.01 -23.19
N LEU A 371 -5.41 15.93 -23.18
CA LEU A 371 -4.34 15.98 -24.18
C LEU A 371 -3.47 14.72 -24.23
N MET A 372 -3.43 13.90 -23.18
CA MET A 372 -2.70 12.63 -23.22
C MET A 372 -3.31 11.63 -24.24
N SER A 373 -4.56 11.83 -24.66
CA SER A 373 -5.19 11.08 -25.76
C SER A 373 -4.81 11.62 -27.15
N ASN A 374 -4.20 12.81 -27.23
CA ASN A 374 -3.70 13.37 -28.48
C ASN A 374 -2.30 12.81 -28.79
N GLU A 375 -2.17 12.09 -29.90
CA GLU A 375 -0.91 11.41 -30.28
C GLU A 375 0.29 12.36 -30.37
N THR A 376 0.12 13.59 -30.86
CA THR A 376 1.23 14.55 -30.98
C THR A 376 1.69 15.03 -29.62
N PHE A 377 0.76 15.37 -28.72
CA PHE A 377 1.08 15.78 -27.36
C PHE A 377 1.70 14.63 -26.57
N TYR A 378 1.12 13.43 -26.67
CA TYR A 378 1.64 12.21 -26.03
C TYR A 378 3.07 11.91 -26.47
N ASN A 379 3.33 11.85 -27.78
CA ASN A 379 4.65 11.53 -28.32
C ASN A 379 5.71 12.56 -27.92
N ARG A 380 5.35 13.85 -27.90
CA ARG A 380 6.24 14.92 -27.41
C ARG A 380 6.54 14.75 -25.91
N SER A 381 5.51 14.52 -25.11
CA SER A 381 5.63 14.33 -23.66
C SER A 381 6.43 13.07 -23.32
N TRP A 382 6.33 12.03 -24.14
CA TRP A 382 7.10 10.80 -23.99
C TRP A 382 8.57 11.00 -24.39
N ALA A 383 8.83 11.72 -25.48
CA ALA A 383 10.19 12.10 -25.86
C ALA A 383 10.88 12.96 -24.80
N GLU A 384 10.16 13.90 -24.19
CA GLU A 384 10.65 14.71 -23.07
C GLU A 384 11.03 13.84 -21.87
N TYR A 385 10.15 12.92 -21.46
CA TYR A 385 10.42 12.01 -20.35
C TYR A 385 11.62 11.11 -20.61
N GLN A 386 11.76 10.56 -21.81
CA GLN A 386 12.92 9.71 -22.15
C GLN A 386 14.23 10.49 -22.15
N ALA A 387 14.22 11.75 -22.61
CA ALA A 387 15.42 12.58 -22.68
C ALA A 387 15.85 13.09 -21.29
N ASN A 388 14.89 13.58 -20.51
CA ASN A 388 15.18 14.44 -19.36
C ASN A 388 14.56 13.95 -18.05
N ARG A 389 13.69 12.93 -18.10
CA ARG A 389 12.85 12.50 -16.97
C ARG A 389 11.96 13.64 -16.43
N THR A 390 11.47 14.48 -17.34
CA THR A 390 10.54 15.59 -17.04
C THR A 390 9.21 15.46 -17.79
N GLY A 391 8.27 16.32 -17.47
CA GLY A 391 7.00 16.47 -18.20
C GLY A 391 5.88 15.55 -17.70
N PRO A 392 4.76 15.46 -18.45
CA PRO A 392 3.53 14.80 -18.00
C PRO A 392 3.69 13.36 -17.52
N HIS A 393 4.62 12.58 -18.10
CA HIS A 393 4.83 11.19 -17.70
C HIS A 393 5.40 11.02 -16.28
N THR A 394 5.89 12.11 -15.68
CA THR A 394 6.33 12.13 -14.28
C THR A 394 5.15 12.17 -13.30
N HIS A 395 3.97 12.61 -13.71
CA HIS A 395 2.78 12.73 -12.88
C HIS A 395 2.03 11.39 -12.79
N SER A 396 1.63 10.95 -11.59
CA SER A 396 0.84 9.73 -11.37
C SER A 396 -0.68 10.01 -11.48
N TRP A 397 -1.50 9.56 -10.52
CA TRP A 397 -2.95 9.78 -10.47
C TRP A 397 -3.34 11.22 -10.10
N GLY A 398 -2.59 11.86 -9.21
CA GLY A 398 -2.86 13.19 -8.69
C GLY A 398 -1.91 13.53 -7.55
N ASN A 399 -1.67 14.83 -7.34
CA ASN A 399 -0.73 15.30 -6.32
C ASN A 399 -1.35 16.30 -5.35
N LYS A 400 -2.68 16.28 -5.19
CA LYS A 400 -3.39 17.03 -4.16
C LYS A 400 -4.36 16.10 -3.43
N VAL A 401 -4.47 16.31 -2.13
CA VAL A 401 -5.39 15.59 -1.27
C VAL A 401 -6.04 16.54 -0.27
N VAL A 402 -7.30 16.28 0.05
CA VAL A 402 -8.03 16.92 1.12
C VAL A 402 -8.55 15.85 2.05
N PHE A 403 -8.11 15.88 3.31
CA PHE A 403 -8.83 15.17 4.38
C PHE A 403 -9.72 16.14 5.12
N THR A 404 -10.93 15.70 5.43
CA THR A 404 -11.88 16.47 6.24
C THR A 404 -12.14 15.75 7.54
N SER A 405 -12.23 16.50 8.65
CA SER A 405 -12.77 15.93 9.90
C SER A 405 -14.29 15.92 9.87
N LEU A 406 -14.91 15.14 10.77
CA LEU A 406 -16.37 15.08 10.82
C LEU A 406 -16.99 16.45 11.12
N GLN A 407 -16.32 17.28 11.93
CA GLN A 407 -16.73 18.64 12.22
C GLN A 407 -16.79 19.52 10.97
N GLN A 408 -15.89 19.31 10.01
CA GLN A 408 -15.88 20.03 8.75
C GLN A 408 -16.83 19.42 7.72
N LEU A 409 -17.18 18.14 7.86
CA LEU A 409 -18.05 17.42 6.95
C LEU A 409 -19.53 17.66 7.28
N ASP A 410 -19.90 17.61 8.56
CA ASP A 410 -21.25 17.87 9.07
C ASP A 410 -21.19 18.67 10.40
N PRO A 411 -20.93 19.99 10.34
CA PRO A 411 -20.73 20.82 11.53
C PRO A 411 -21.95 20.88 12.44
N ALA A 412 -23.15 20.68 11.91
CA ALA A 412 -24.39 20.71 12.67
C ALA A 412 -24.61 19.41 13.47
N ASN A 413 -24.19 18.27 12.92
CA ASN A 413 -24.56 16.95 13.47
C ASN A 413 -23.36 16.09 13.92
N TYR A 414 -22.11 16.54 13.79
CA TYR A 414 -20.95 15.69 14.11
C TYR A 414 -20.99 15.07 15.51
N LYS A 415 -21.51 15.79 16.52
CA LYS A 415 -21.62 15.28 17.90
C LYS A 415 -22.64 14.17 18.00
N SER A 416 -23.83 14.36 17.43
CA SER A 416 -24.89 13.35 17.46
C SER A 416 -24.51 12.12 16.63
N ILE A 417 -23.82 12.31 15.50
CA ILE A 417 -23.25 11.19 14.72
C ILE A 417 -22.24 10.41 15.58
N ALA A 418 -21.30 11.09 16.25
CA ALA A 418 -20.32 10.43 17.11
C ALA A 418 -20.95 9.74 18.33
N GLU A 419 -22.03 10.28 18.89
CA GLU A 419 -22.79 9.68 19.99
C GLU A 419 -23.54 8.42 19.53
N ALA A 420 -24.22 8.50 18.38
CA ALA A 420 -25.00 7.40 17.80
C ALA A 420 -24.16 6.13 17.58
N VAL A 421 -22.87 6.27 17.27
CA VAL A 421 -21.94 5.14 17.14
C VAL A 421 -21.89 4.28 18.41
N SER A 422 -21.93 4.88 19.60
CA SER A 422 -21.92 4.15 20.87
C SER A 422 -23.27 3.53 21.23
N GLU A 423 -24.36 4.07 20.70
CA GLU A 423 -25.74 3.65 21.02
C GLU A 423 -26.21 2.45 20.20
N GLN A 424 -25.53 2.17 19.08
CA GLN A 424 -25.79 0.98 18.26
C GLN A 424 -25.51 -0.31 19.02
N ASP A 425 -26.37 -1.31 18.80
CA ASP A 425 -26.02 -2.70 19.10
C ASP A 425 -24.83 -3.12 18.22
N PRO A 426 -23.66 -3.48 18.81
CA PRO A 426 -22.49 -3.82 18.03
C PRO A 426 -22.73 -5.01 17.08
N LEU A 427 -23.54 -6.00 17.48
CA LEU A 427 -23.73 -7.22 16.70
C LEU A 427 -24.63 -7.03 15.48
N SER A 428 -25.45 -5.98 15.46
CA SER A 428 -26.39 -5.71 14.36
C SER A 428 -25.70 -5.45 13.00
N HIS A 429 -24.40 -5.12 12.99
CA HIS A 429 -23.65 -4.75 11.79
C HIS A 429 -22.35 -5.54 11.59
N LEU A 430 -22.03 -6.45 12.50
CA LEU A 430 -20.80 -7.25 12.46
C LEU A 430 -21.04 -8.61 11.81
N PRO A 431 -20.01 -9.21 11.18
CA PRO A 431 -20.06 -10.58 10.69
C PRO A 431 -20.38 -11.59 11.81
N GLN A 432 -20.95 -12.72 11.42
CA GLN A 432 -21.40 -13.78 12.34
C GLN A 432 -20.34 -14.25 13.34
N VAL A 433 -19.06 -14.27 12.95
CA VAL A 433 -17.93 -14.67 13.82
C VAL A 433 -17.86 -13.87 15.13
N TYR A 434 -18.34 -12.62 15.14
CA TYR A 434 -18.38 -11.78 16.35
C TYR A 434 -19.47 -12.25 17.32
N ALA A 435 -20.61 -12.73 16.84
CA ALA A 435 -21.67 -13.25 17.70
C ALA A 435 -21.25 -14.54 18.45
N GLU A 436 -20.26 -15.25 17.90
CA GLU A 436 -19.73 -16.51 18.44
C GLU A 436 -18.52 -16.28 19.38
N ASN A 437 -17.99 -15.06 19.45
CA ASN A 437 -16.79 -14.77 20.22
C ASN A 437 -16.85 -13.41 20.94
N SER A 438 -16.95 -13.44 22.27
CA SER A 438 -17.04 -12.24 23.09
C SER A 438 -15.77 -11.37 23.08
N ALA A 439 -14.59 -11.95 22.87
CA ALA A 439 -13.33 -11.20 22.78
C ALA A 439 -13.29 -10.33 21.50
N LEU A 440 -13.76 -10.86 20.37
CA LEU A 440 -13.92 -10.07 19.13
C LEU A 440 -14.88 -8.89 19.32
N VAL A 441 -16.01 -9.11 20.02
CA VAL A 441 -16.96 -8.03 20.34
C VAL A 441 -16.31 -6.98 21.23
N GLU A 442 -15.60 -7.41 22.28
CA GLU A 442 -14.90 -6.48 23.17
C GLU A 442 -13.86 -5.65 22.41
N GLY A 443 -13.04 -6.27 21.55
CA GLY A 443 -12.09 -5.54 20.71
C GLY A 443 -12.75 -4.54 19.78
N PHE A 444 -13.86 -4.92 19.14
CA PHE A 444 -14.63 -3.98 18.34
C PHE A 444 -15.17 -2.81 19.18
N LEU A 445 -15.64 -3.05 20.41
CA LEU A 445 -16.10 -1.98 21.30
C LEU A 445 -14.97 -1.01 21.65
N GLN A 446 -13.74 -1.50 21.86
CA GLN A 446 -12.57 -0.64 22.08
C GLN A 446 -12.24 0.21 20.84
N GLN A 447 -12.22 -0.40 19.66
CA GLN A 447 -12.05 0.33 18.39
C GLN A 447 -13.14 1.38 18.18
N ARG A 448 -14.41 1.02 18.46
CA ARG A 448 -15.56 1.90 18.35
C ARG A 448 -15.44 3.12 19.27
N ASN A 449 -14.94 2.93 20.49
CA ASN A 449 -14.67 4.02 21.42
C ASN A 449 -13.56 4.96 20.90
N VAL A 450 -12.52 4.42 20.27
CA VAL A 450 -11.46 5.20 19.63
C VAL A 450 -12.01 5.97 18.41
N LEU A 451 -12.78 5.32 17.54
CA LEU A 451 -13.44 5.96 16.39
C LEU A 451 -14.34 7.12 16.81
N LYS A 452 -15.14 6.93 17.87
CA LYS A 452 -15.95 8.02 18.43
C LYS A 452 -15.10 9.22 18.84
N LYS A 453 -13.96 9.00 19.51
CA LYS A 453 -13.04 10.08 19.89
C LYS A 453 -12.46 10.77 18.65
N GLN A 454 -12.14 10.01 17.60
CA GLN A 454 -11.66 10.57 16.33
C GLN A 454 -12.76 11.37 15.61
N PHE A 455 -14.01 10.92 15.60
CA PHE A 455 -15.14 11.68 15.07
C PHE A 455 -15.39 13.01 15.80
N LEU A 456 -15.06 13.07 17.08
CA LEU A 456 -15.11 14.32 17.86
C LEU A 456 -13.85 15.19 17.69
N ASN A 457 -12.78 14.67 17.09
CA ASN A 457 -11.49 15.36 16.95
C ASN A 457 -11.42 16.10 15.61
N SER A 458 -11.24 17.43 15.66
CA SER A 458 -11.11 18.26 14.46
C SER A 458 -9.84 17.99 13.64
N LYS A 459 -8.87 17.25 14.21
CA LYS A 459 -7.60 16.88 13.57
C LYS A 459 -7.55 15.41 13.11
N ALA A 460 -8.67 14.69 13.15
CA ALA A 460 -8.74 13.34 12.59
C ALA A 460 -9.51 13.36 11.27
N GLY A 461 -8.88 12.90 10.18
CA GLY A 461 -9.53 12.77 8.88
C GLY A 461 -10.55 11.65 8.88
N VAL A 462 -11.76 11.92 8.39
CA VAL A 462 -12.85 10.93 8.25
C VAL A 462 -13.19 10.62 6.80
N VAL A 463 -12.94 11.56 5.88
CA VAL A 463 -13.12 11.39 4.44
C VAL A 463 -11.98 12.08 3.71
N GLU A 464 -11.54 11.44 2.63
CA GLU A 464 -10.52 11.91 1.70
C GLU A 464 -11.13 12.31 0.35
N PHE A 465 -10.57 13.36 -0.26
CA PHE A 465 -10.79 13.75 -1.65
C PHE A 465 -9.43 13.91 -2.33
N THR A 466 -9.15 13.16 -3.39
CA THR A 466 -7.91 13.31 -4.18
C THR A 466 -8.20 13.94 -5.53
N PHE A 467 -7.24 14.71 -6.06
CA PHE A 467 -7.38 15.33 -7.37
C PHE A 467 -6.03 15.72 -7.97
N GLY A 468 -6.04 16.00 -9.27
CA GLY A 468 -4.85 16.36 -10.05
C GLY A 468 -5.19 17.13 -11.32
N GLY A 469 -6.33 17.83 -11.36
CA GLY A 469 -6.79 18.59 -12.52
C GLY A 469 -7.71 17.82 -13.48
N ALA A 470 -7.85 16.51 -13.33
CA ALA A 470 -8.82 15.73 -14.09
C ALA A 470 -10.27 15.94 -13.61
N GLU A 471 -11.25 15.52 -14.40
CA GLU A 471 -12.68 15.64 -14.08
C GLU A 471 -13.19 14.57 -13.09
N ASN A 472 -12.29 13.71 -12.60
CA ASN A 472 -12.60 12.64 -11.65
C ASN A 472 -12.07 12.98 -10.25
N ILE A 473 -12.92 12.82 -9.24
CA ILE A 473 -12.57 13.04 -7.83
C ILE A 473 -12.86 11.75 -7.07
N PRO A 474 -11.84 10.93 -6.77
CA PRO A 474 -11.98 9.84 -5.82
C PRO A 474 -12.32 10.40 -4.43
N VAL A 475 -13.34 9.83 -3.81
CA VAL A 475 -13.79 10.15 -2.46
C VAL A 475 -13.82 8.88 -1.64
N ALA A 476 -12.98 8.80 -0.60
CA ALA A 476 -12.78 7.58 0.17
C ALA A 476 -13.09 7.80 1.65
N LEU A 477 -13.87 6.88 2.24
CA LEU A 477 -14.15 6.87 3.68
C LEU A 477 -12.93 6.36 4.43
N GLN A 478 -12.43 7.17 5.38
CA GLN A 478 -11.14 6.92 6.06
C GLN A 478 -11.27 6.23 7.43
N LYS A 479 -12.51 6.14 7.92
CA LYS A 479 -12.82 5.69 9.29
C LYS A 479 -14.06 4.78 9.30
N PRO A 480 -14.04 3.68 8.53
CA PRO A 480 -15.18 2.77 8.47
C PRO A 480 -15.43 2.08 9.81
N LEU A 481 -16.70 1.97 10.20
CA LEU A 481 -17.17 1.16 11.33
C LEU A 481 -17.47 -0.28 10.91
N SER A 482 -17.82 -0.50 9.64
CA SER A 482 -18.03 -1.83 9.09
C SER A 482 -16.75 -2.68 9.26
N ARG A 483 -16.93 -3.99 9.50
CA ARG A 483 -15.85 -4.97 9.57
C ARG A 483 -16.18 -6.15 8.69
N GLY A 484 -15.21 -6.56 7.88
CA GLY A 484 -15.28 -7.74 7.04
C GLY A 484 -14.57 -8.95 7.64
N THR A 485 -14.46 -10.00 6.84
CA THR A 485 -13.67 -11.20 7.14
C THR A 485 -12.89 -11.72 5.94
N ILE A 486 -11.80 -12.44 6.22
CA ILE A 486 -11.03 -13.23 5.26
C ILE A 486 -10.84 -14.64 5.83
N THR A 487 -11.45 -15.65 5.19
CA THR A 487 -11.39 -17.04 5.66
C THR A 487 -11.08 -18.00 4.53
N ILE A 488 -10.32 -19.06 4.83
CA ILE A 488 -10.15 -20.18 3.90
C ILE A 488 -11.46 -20.96 3.73
N ASN A 489 -11.64 -21.53 2.53
CA ASN A 489 -12.70 -22.48 2.21
C ASN A 489 -12.17 -23.80 1.64
N SER A 490 -10.85 -23.97 1.67
CA SER A 490 -10.12 -25.11 1.13
C SER A 490 -8.81 -25.28 1.88
N THR A 491 -8.31 -26.51 1.94
CA THR A 491 -6.98 -26.84 2.44
C THR A 491 -5.88 -26.73 1.36
N ASN A 492 -6.24 -26.37 0.12
CA ASN A 492 -5.25 -26.14 -0.93
C ASN A 492 -4.46 -24.85 -0.63
N PRO A 493 -3.14 -24.93 -0.44
CA PRO A 493 -2.36 -23.78 0.00
C PRO A 493 -2.04 -22.77 -1.10
N ASN A 494 -2.35 -23.06 -2.37
CA ASN A 494 -1.99 -22.21 -3.51
C ASN A 494 -2.68 -20.83 -3.43
N PRO A 495 -1.94 -19.71 -3.36
CA PRO A 495 -2.49 -18.35 -3.36
C PRO A 495 -3.35 -17.99 -4.57
N ALA A 496 -3.27 -18.74 -5.67
CA ALA A 496 -4.15 -18.58 -6.82
C ALA A 496 -5.62 -18.94 -6.50
N ILE A 497 -5.84 -19.70 -5.43
CA ILE A 497 -7.16 -19.98 -4.86
C ILE A 497 -7.39 -18.93 -3.78
N ALA A 498 -8.13 -17.88 -4.14
CA ALA A 498 -8.42 -16.79 -3.22
C ALA A 498 -9.21 -17.32 -2.00
N PRO A 499 -8.91 -16.84 -0.78
CA PRO A 499 -9.80 -17.05 0.37
C PRO A 499 -11.17 -16.41 0.11
N LEU A 500 -12.16 -16.80 0.90
CA LEU A 500 -13.41 -16.06 0.98
C LEU A 500 -13.13 -14.70 1.59
N ILE A 501 -13.35 -13.64 0.82
CA ILE A 501 -13.23 -12.26 1.28
C ILE A 501 -14.62 -11.67 1.33
N ASP A 502 -15.03 -11.24 2.50
CA ASP A 502 -16.21 -10.42 2.68
C ASP A 502 -15.78 -9.06 3.22
N PHE A 503 -15.97 -8.00 2.45
CA PHE A 503 -15.70 -6.65 2.95
C PHE A 503 -16.76 -6.21 3.96
N ASN A 504 -17.98 -6.73 3.84
CA ASN A 504 -19.14 -6.28 4.60
C ASN A 504 -19.32 -4.75 4.50
N THR A 505 -19.01 -4.19 3.32
CA THR A 505 -18.96 -2.74 3.07
C THR A 505 -20.29 -2.08 3.43
N VAL A 506 -20.25 -0.96 4.16
CA VAL A 506 -21.42 -0.18 4.58
C VAL A 506 -22.52 -1.00 5.26
N SER A 507 -22.11 -2.04 6.01
CA SER A 507 -22.99 -2.75 6.93
C SER A 507 -23.43 -1.85 8.08
N ASN A 508 -22.53 -0.96 8.54
CA ASN A 508 -22.85 0.07 9.51
C ASN A 508 -23.46 1.31 8.81
N PRO A 509 -24.64 1.80 9.23
CA PRO A 509 -25.32 2.91 8.57
C PRO A 509 -24.58 4.26 8.71
N VAL A 510 -23.70 4.42 9.70
CA VAL A 510 -22.88 5.64 9.83
C VAL A 510 -21.91 5.76 8.66
N ASP A 511 -21.35 4.65 8.16
CA ASP A 511 -20.45 4.67 7.01
C ASP A 511 -21.15 5.24 5.77
N THR A 512 -22.39 4.82 5.53
CA THR A 512 -23.21 5.36 4.43
C THR A 512 -23.51 6.84 4.62
N LEU A 513 -23.89 7.26 5.83
CA LEU A 513 -24.17 8.66 6.14
C LEU A 513 -22.96 9.56 5.85
N LEU A 514 -21.76 9.12 6.25
CA LEU A 514 -20.52 9.86 5.99
C LEU A 514 -20.23 10.01 4.49
N LEU A 515 -20.45 8.96 3.70
CA LEU A 515 -20.31 9.01 2.25
C LEU A 515 -21.34 9.94 1.60
N VAL A 516 -22.61 9.93 2.05
CA VAL A 516 -23.63 10.88 1.56
C VAL A 516 -23.22 12.33 1.84
N ARG A 517 -22.71 12.62 3.04
CA ARG A 517 -22.18 13.96 3.37
C ARG A 517 -20.95 14.31 2.54
N ALA A 518 -20.12 13.33 2.21
CA ALA A 518 -18.99 13.50 1.31
C ALA A 518 -19.41 13.89 -0.12
N VAL A 519 -20.48 13.28 -0.64
CA VAL A 519 -21.08 13.67 -1.94
C VAL A 519 -21.53 15.13 -1.93
N ALA A 520 -22.22 15.56 -0.87
CA ALA A 520 -22.65 16.95 -0.73
C ALA A 520 -21.45 17.91 -0.73
N LYS A 521 -20.36 17.54 -0.06
CA LYS A 521 -19.13 18.34 -0.01
C LYS A 521 -18.39 18.37 -1.35
N ALA A 522 -18.28 17.24 -2.05
CA ALA A 522 -17.71 17.19 -3.40
C ALA A 522 -18.50 18.06 -4.39
N ARG A 523 -19.84 18.04 -4.29
CA ARG A 523 -20.71 18.89 -5.10
C ARG A 523 -20.50 20.38 -4.80
N ALA A 524 -20.43 20.76 -3.53
CA ALA A 524 -20.15 22.14 -3.14
C ALA A 524 -18.79 22.62 -3.66
N PHE A 525 -17.77 21.76 -3.62
CA PHE A 525 -16.47 22.02 -4.25
C PHE A 525 -16.60 22.23 -5.76
N MET A 526 -17.27 21.33 -6.48
CA MET A 526 -17.35 21.41 -7.94
C MET A 526 -18.28 22.51 -8.48
N SER A 527 -19.17 23.05 -7.64
CA SER A 527 -19.99 24.22 -7.95
C SER A 527 -19.46 25.53 -7.37
N SER A 528 -18.24 25.54 -6.84
CA SER A 528 -17.62 26.73 -6.24
C SER A 528 -17.22 27.78 -7.28
N PRO A 529 -17.16 29.08 -6.91
CA PRO A 529 -16.78 30.16 -7.82
C PRO A 529 -15.47 29.94 -8.58
N SER A 530 -14.44 29.38 -7.94
CA SER A 530 -13.16 29.10 -8.62
C SER A 530 -13.30 27.99 -9.67
N VAL A 531 -14.13 26.98 -9.44
CA VAL A 531 -14.36 25.88 -10.40
C VAL A 531 -15.35 26.28 -11.50
N GLU A 532 -16.21 27.29 -11.31
CA GLU A 532 -17.16 27.76 -12.33
C GLU A 532 -16.49 28.06 -13.68
N SER A 533 -15.23 28.52 -13.67
CA SER A 533 -14.49 28.79 -14.92
C SER A 533 -14.28 27.55 -15.79
N LEU A 534 -14.25 26.36 -15.20
CA LEU A 534 -14.11 25.08 -15.90
C LEU A 534 -15.46 24.56 -16.46
N GLY A 535 -16.58 25.17 -16.03
CA GLY A 535 -17.92 24.79 -16.45
C GLY A 535 -18.22 23.31 -16.17
N ALA A 536 -18.01 22.88 -14.93
CA ALA A 536 -18.15 21.50 -14.49
C ALA A 536 -19.60 21.00 -14.58
N VAL A 537 -19.79 19.86 -15.23
CA VAL A 537 -21.08 19.17 -15.38
C VAL A 537 -20.97 17.78 -14.77
N GLU A 538 -21.77 17.50 -13.74
CA GLU A 538 -21.75 16.19 -13.07
C GLU A 538 -22.28 15.09 -14.01
N LEU A 539 -21.54 13.99 -14.11
CA LEU A 539 -21.91 12.79 -14.85
C LEU A 539 -22.27 11.62 -13.92
N MET A 540 -21.52 11.44 -12.84
CA MET A 540 -21.76 10.40 -11.84
C MET A 540 -21.67 10.99 -10.41
N PRO A 541 -22.70 10.80 -9.56
CA PRO A 541 -23.91 9.97 -9.76
C PRO A 541 -24.95 10.62 -10.69
N GLY A 542 -24.74 11.89 -11.05
CA GLY A 542 -25.56 12.63 -11.99
C GLY A 542 -26.45 13.65 -11.27
N PRO A 543 -26.76 14.79 -11.92
CA PRO A 543 -27.42 15.92 -11.28
C PRO A 543 -28.86 15.63 -10.84
N GLY A 544 -29.48 14.55 -11.36
CA GLY A 544 -30.82 14.11 -10.97
C GLY A 544 -30.87 13.33 -9.65
N VAL A 545 -29.74 12.89 -9.11
CA VAL A 545 -29.64 12.13 -7.85
C VAL A 545 -29.41 13.12 -6.72
N THR A 546 -30.47 13.57 -6.02
CA THR A 546 -30.38 14.79 -5.18
C THR A 546 -30.61 14.54 -3.70
N SER A 547 -31.51 13.64 -3.34
CA SER A 547 -31.80 13.32 -1.94
C SER A 547 -30.80 12.32 -1.35
N ASP A 548 -30.61 12.36 -0.03
CA ASP A 548 -29.76 11.39 0.70
C ASP A 548 -30.13 9.94 0.36
N ALA A 549 -31.43 9.63 0.24
CA ALA A 549 -31.93 8.30 -0.08
C ALA A 549 -31.61 7.86 -1.53
N GLU A 550 -31.71 8.77 -2.50
CA GLU A 550 -31.33 8.47 -3.90
C GLU A 550 -29.82 8.24 -4.01
N ILE A 551 -29.01 9.07 -3.33
CA ILE A 551 -27.56 8.92 -3.29
C ILE A 551 -27.19 7.57 -2.67
N GLU A 552 -27.79 7.20 -1.54
CA GLU A 552 -27.58 5.90 -0.90
C GLU A 552 -27.97 4.73 -1.81
N SER A 553 -29.14 4.79 -2.46
CA SER A 553 -29.59 3.74 -3.39
C SER A 553 -28.59 3.55 -4.53
N VAL A 554 -28.16 4.62 -5.20
CA VAL A 554 -27.20 4.55 -6.30
C VAL A 554 -25.83 4.03 -5.83
N MET A 555 -25.36 4.49 -4.66
CA MET A 555 -24.13 3.97 -4.03
C MET A 555 -24.19 2.46 -3.85
N ARG A 556 -25.24 1.94 -3.21
CA ARG A 556 -25.39 0.49 -2.95
C ARG A 556 -25.51 -0.30 -4.24
N GLU A 557 -26.32 0.17 -5.19
CA GLU A 557 -26.68 -0.56 -6.41
C GLU A 557 -25.53 -0.66 -7.40
N SER A 558 -24.72 0.40 -7.59
CA SER A 558 -23.76 0.41 -8.71
C SER A 558 -22.51 1.24 -8.50
N TRP A 559 -22.53 2.27 -7.64
CA TRP A 559 -21.50 3.30 -7.65
C TRP A 559 -20.40 3.12 -6.59
N LEU A 560 -20.74 2.62 -5.40
CA LEU A 560 -19.77 2.41 -4.32
C LEU A 560 -18.90 1.20 -4.61
N ALA A 561 -17.58 1.39 -4.53
CA ALA A 561 -16.58 0.34 -4.50
C ALA A 561 -16.20 0.01 -3.06
N SER A 562 -16.08 -1.29 -2.76
CA SER A 562 -15.71 -1.76 -1.41
C SER A 562 -14.28 -1.44 -0.98
N SER A 563 -13.42 -1.08 -1.93
CA SER A 563 -11.98 -1.00 -1.71
C SER A 563 -11.37 0.14 -2.49
N PHE A 564 -10.44 0.83 -1.83
CA PHE A 564 -9.46 1.73 -2.43
C PHE A 564 -8.05 1.12 -2.32
N ASP A 565 -8.00 -0.22 -2.28
CA ASP A 565 -6.82 -1.08 -2.17
C ASP A 565 -5.98 -0.86 -0.90
N HIS A 566 -6.64 -0.63 0.23
CA HIS A 566 -6.02 -0.46 1.53
C HIS A 566 -6.43 -1.53 2.56
N PRO A 567 -6.31 -2.83 2.23
CA PRO A 567 -6.73 -3.91 3.13
C PRO A 567 -5.85 -3.97 4.38
N VAL A 568 -6.46 -3.97 5.57
CA VAL A 568 -5.78 -4.07 6.87
C VAL A 568 -6.56 -4.90 7.89
N GLY A 569 -5.97 -5.12 9.07
CA GLY A 569 -6.68 -5.53 10.29
C GLY A 569 -6.91 -7.03 10.48
N THR A 570 -6.60 -7.85 9.48
CA THR A 570 -6.87 -9.31 9.49
C THR A 570 -6.00 -10.13 10.44
N THR A 571 -4.97 -9.54 11.04
CA THR A 571 -4.21 -10.12 12.15
C THR A 571 -3.93 -9.05 13.21
N ALA A 572 -4.97 -8.33 13.60
CA ALA A 572 -4.87 -7.11 14.41
C ALA A 572 -3.90 -7.23 15.61
N MET A 573 -3.02 -6.24 15.71
CA MET A 573 -2.19 -5.97 16.87
C MET A 573 -3.05 -5.32 17.95
N MET A 574 -3.51 -6.14 18.89
CA MET A 574 -4.35 -5.76 20.04
C MET A 574 -4.16 -6.82 21.14
N PRO A 575 -4.54 -6.54 22.40
CA PRO A 575 -4.62 -7.56 23.43
C PRO A 575 -5.42 -8.80 22.99
N ARG A 576 -4.97 -9.98 23.41
CA ARG A 576 -5.61 -11.26 23.04
C ARG A 576 -7.06 -11.33 23.52
N GLU A 577 -7.34 -10.80 24.71
CA GLU A 577 -8.69 -10.68 25.28
C GLU A 577 -9.62 -9.75 24.51
N TRP A 578 -9.08 -8.97 23.58
CA TRP A 578 -9.80 -8.12 22.63
C TRP A 578 -9.82 -8.71 21.22
N GLY A 579 -9.53 -10.01 21.09
CA GLY A 579 -9.50 -10.69 19.81
C GLY A 579 -8.27 -10.37 18.96
N GLY A 580 -7.21 -9.82 19.54
CA GLY A 580 -5.95 -9.59 18.84
C GLY A 580 -5.25 -10.89 18.45
N VAL A 581 -4.47 -10.83 17.37
CA VAL A 581 -3.70 -11.97 16.82
C VAL A 581 -2.23 -11.86 17.18
N VAL A 582 -1.68 -10.64 17.17
CA VAL A 582 -0.30 -10.36 17.56
C VAL A 582 -0.23 -9.39 18.73
N ASP A 583 0.80 -9.54 19.56
CA ASP A 583 1.08 -8.59 20.63
C ASP A 583 1.78 -7.32 20.12
N SER A 584 2.10 -6.37 21.02
CA SER A 584 2.82 -5.14 20.68
C SER A 584 4.26 -5.35 20.19
N LYS A 585 4.79 -6.58 20.26
CA LYS A 585 6.07 -7.00 19.67
C LYS A 585 5.88 -7.79 18.38
N LEU A 586 4.65 -7.81 17.87
CA LEU A 586 4.22 -8.49 16.64
C LEU A 586 4.33 -10.01 16.68
N SER A 587 4.53 -10.59 17.86
CA SER A 587 4.54 -12.05 18.04
C SER A 587 3.11 -12.57 18.03
N VAL A 588 2.88 -13.66 17.27
CA VAL A 588 1.57 -14.30 17.21
C VAL A 588 1.26 -14.95 18.56
N TYR A 589 0.08 -14.68 19.11
CA TYR A 589 -0.28 -15.21 20.43
C TYR A 589 -0.32 -16.73 20.45
N GLY A 590 0.24 -17.31 21.52
CA GLY A 590 0.16 -18.75 21.77
C GLY A 590 1.15 -19.60 20.99
N VAL A 591 2.01 -19.00 20.15
CA VAL A 591 3.10 -19.70 19.46
C VAL A 591 4.45 -18.99 19.66
N GLU A 592 5.53 -19.76 19.63
CA GLU A 592 6.91 -19.25 19.73
C GLU A 592 7.58 -19.24 18.36
N GLY A 593 8.29 -18.16 18.03
CA GLY A 593 9.06 -18.07 16.79
C GLY A 593 8.26 -17.64 15.56
N LEU A 594 7.11 -17.00 15.74
CA LEU A 594 6.26 -16.52 14.65
C LEU A 594 5.87 -15.05 14.84
N TRP A 595 6.10 -14.23 13.81
CA TRP A 595 5.71 -12.82 13.77
C TRP A 595 4.88 -12.50 12.53
N VAL A 596 4.07 -11.44 12.61
CA VAL A 596 3.42 -10.84 11.44
C VAL A 596 3.90 -9.40 11.26
N VAL A 597 4.36 -9.07 10.06
CA VAL A 597 4.90 -7.75 9.73
C VAL A 597 4.38 -7.31 8.38
N ASP A 598 3.09 -6.99 8.30
CA ASP A 598 2.46 -6.38 7.14
C ASP A 598 1.20 -5.59 7.52
N ALA A 599 0.44 -5.12 6.54
CA ALA A 599 -0.74 -4.29 6.76
C ALA A 599 -1.86 -4.97 7.59
N SER A 600 -1.87 -6.31 7.70
CA SER A 600 -2.85 -7.05 8.51
C SER A 600 -2.80 -6.73 9.99
N ILE A 601 -1.67 -6.25 10.51
CA ILE A 601 -1.53 -5.98 11.95
C ILE A 601 -2.22 -4.68 12.37
N MET A 602 -2.53 -3.76 11.44
CA MET A 602 -3.03 -2.44 11.82
C MET A 602 -4.41 -2.60 12.49
N PRO A 603 -4.56 -2.27 13.78
CA PRO A 603 -5.81 -2.57 14.49
C PRO A 603 -6.97 -1.71 13.96
N ILE A 604 -6.64 -0.49 13.53
CA ILE A 604 -7.56 0.42 12.85
C ILE A 604 -6.84 1.11 11.69
N LEU A 605 -7.57 1.30 10.60
CA LEU A 605 -7.07 1.91 9.38
C LEU A 605 -6.77 3.42 9.60
N PRO A 606 -5.54 3.91 9.30
CA PRO A 606 -5.22 5.34 9.37
C PRO A 606 -5.85 6.09 8.20
N ALA A 607 -6.11 7.39 8.39
CA ALA A 607 -6.63 8.25 7.33
C ALA A 607 -5.50 8.65 6.37
N ALA A 608 -5.06 7.70 5.56
CA ALA A 608 -3.99 7.85 4.57
C ALA A 608 -3.95 6.64 3.63
N HIS A 609 -3.21 6.76 2.53
CA HIS A 609 -2.76 5.59 1.81
C HIS A 609 -1.78 4.79 2.68
N THR A 610 -1.87 3.46 2.64
CA THR A 610 -1.22 2.62 3.66
C THR A 610 0.28 2.42 3.44
N GLN A 611 0.82 2.76 2.26
CA GLN A 611 2.19 2.35 1.90
C GLN A 611 3.27 2.91 2.83
N ALA A 612 3.21 4.21 3.17
CA ALA A 612 4.20 4.81 4.07
C ALA A 612 4.15 4.14 5.45
N THR A 613 2.93 3.85 5.92
CA THR A 613 2.70 3.18 7.21
C THR A 613 3.28 1.78 7.21
N VAL A 614 3.11 1.00 6.14
CA VAL A 614 3.69 -0.34 6.01
C VAL A 614 5.21 -0.31 6.06
N TYR A 615 5.86 0.67 5.44
CA TYR A 615 7.32 0.84 5.55
C TYR A 615 7.77 1.16 6.97
N ALA A 616 7.08 2.08 7.66
CA ALA A 616 7.40 2.43 9.05
C ALA A 616 7.19 1.24 10.01
N VAL A 617 6.08 0.51 9.86
CA VAL A 617 5.82 -0.74 10.59
C VAL A 617 6.95 -1.74 10.38
N ALA A 618 7.37 -1.96 9.13
CA ALA A 618 8.40 -2.94 8.81
C ALA A 618 9.79 -2.56 9.36
N GLU A 619 10.15 -1.28 9.31
CA GLU A 619 11.39 -0.77 9.91
C GLU A 619 11.40 -0.91 11.43
N TYR A 620 10.26 -0.68 12.11
CA TYR A 620 10.16 -0.86 13.55
C TYR A 620 10.16 -2.33 13.94
N ALA A 621 9.39 -3.15 13.22
CA ALA A 621 9.36 -4.59 13.42
C ALA A 621 10.74 -5.23 13.29
N ALA A 622 11.56 -4.81 12.33
CA ALA A 622 12.91 -5.30 12.20
C ALA A 622 13.78 -4.99 13.42
N ASP A 623 13.62 -3.81 14.03
CA ASP A 623 14.33 -3.46 15.25
C ASP A 623 13.82 -4.32 16.44
N ILE A 624 12.50 -4.51 16.57
CA ILE A 624 11.88 -5.40 17.58
C ILE A 624 12.43 -6.83 17.47
N ILE A 625 12.43 -7.42 16.27
CA ILE A 625 12.87 -8.81 16.03
C ILE A 625 14.38 -8.97 16.31
N LYS A 626 15.18 -7.94 16.05
CA LYS A 626 16.61 -7.90 16.41
C LYS A 626 16.85 -7.72 17.92
N GLY A 627 15.82 -7.39 18.70
CA GLY A 627 15.94 -7.09 20.13
C GLY A 627 16.33 -5.63 20.43
N PHE A 628 16.21 -4.73 19.45
CA PHE A 628 16.35 -3.29 19.63
C PHE A 628 14.93 -2.69 19.79
N GLY A 629 14.44 -2.57 21.02
CA GLY A 629 13.09 -2.08 21.29
C GLY A 629 12.99 -1.42 22.64
#